data_AF-A0A124E397-F1
#
_entry.id   AF-A0A124E397-F1
#
_cell.length_a   1.000
_cell.length_b   1.000
_cell.length_c   1.000
_cell.angle_alpha   90.00
_cell.angle_beta   90.00
_cell.angle_gamma   90.00
#
_symmetry.space_group_name_H-M   'P 1'
#
loop_
_entity.id
_entity.type
_entity.pdbx_description
1 polymer ?
#
loop_
_entity_poly.entity_id
_entity_poly.type
_entity_poly.pdbx_seq_one_letter_code
_entity_poly.pdbx_strand_id
1 'polypeptide(L)'
;MTPAGGLIQAEAVRVLDELNDTAKSRQAFLKGCGDAAWIDDEQRRAIRWLLSALVEHRRRLRTAARIWRAMGHDEPAGRALVAATADLLDENRSFAPFVAQWRDAVVVRLSMERDSFWRSMLELAEANLVDTRDGAALHPADRRRG
;
A
#
# COMPACT_ATOMS: atom_id res chain seq x y z
N MET A 1 -17.37 41.43 11.88
CA MET A 1 -17.34 40.05 12.39
C MET A 1 -17.26 39.15 11.17
N THR A 2 -16.09 38.57 10.87
CA THR A 2 -15.82 37.98 9.55
C THR A 2 -15.98 36.46 9.58
N PRO A 3 -16.97 35.88 8.89
CA PRO A 3 -17.22 34.43 8.85
C PRO A 3 -16.08 33.60 8.21
N ALA A 4 -15.05 34.27 7.67
CA ALA A 4 -13.92 33.65 6.99
C ALA A 4 -12.96 32.89 7.93
N GLY A 5 -12.81 33.31 9.20
CA GLY A 5 -11.87 32.68 10.14
C GLY A 5 -12.25 31.25 10.51
N GLY A 6 -13.52 31.03 10.86
CA GLY A 6 -14.05 29.71 11.19
C GLY A 6 -14.05 28.72 10.02
N LEU A 7 -14.23 29.21 8.78
CA LEU A 7 -14.16 28.38 7.57
C LEU A 7 -12.73 27.86 7.31
N ILE A 8 -11.71 28.70 7.52
CA ILE A 8 -10.31 28.31 7.35
C ILE A 8 -9.90 27.27 8.40
N GLN A 9 -10.34 27.45 9.65
CA GLN A 9 -10.08 26.50 10.73
C GLN A 9 -10.65 25.11 10.42
N ALA A 10 -11.94 25.05 10.05
CA ALA A 10 -12.61 23.80 9.72
C ALA A 10 -11.94 23.08 8.54
N GLU A 11 -11.58 23.83 7.51
CA GLU A 11 -10.90 23.28 6.33
C GLU A 11 -9.50 22.74 6.65
N ALA A 12 -8.70 23.49 7.42
CA ALA A 12 -7.38 23.04 7.83
C ALA A 12 -7.44 21.73 8.64
N VAL A 13 -8.40 21.62 9.58
CA VAL A 13 -8.62 20.39 10.35
C VAL A 13 -9.00 19.23 9.44
N ARG A 14 -9.95 19.45 8.52
CA ARG A 14 -10.39 18.45 7.55
C ARG A 14 -9.22 17.92 6.71
N VAL A 15 -8.43 18.82 6.13
CA VAL A 15 -7.26 18.47 5.32
C VAL A 15 -6.26 17.66 6.15
N LEU A 16 -5.94 18.10 7.37
CA LEU A 16 -4.99 17.38 8.22
C LEU A 16 -5.46 15.98 8.62
N ASP A 17 -6.76 15.80 8.85
CA ASP A 17 -7.35 14.49 9.13
C ASP A 17 -7.30 13.58 7.89
N GLU A 18 -7.65 14.10 6.69
CA GLU A 18 -7.54 13.38 5.41
C GLU A 18 -6.10 12.94 5.09
N LEU A 19 -5.12 13.81 5.36
CA LEU A 19 -3.69 13.48 5.22
C LEU A 19 -3.28 12.36 6.20
N ASN A 20 -3.78 12.39 7.43
CA ASN A 20 -3.46 11.36 8.42
C ASN A 20 -4.07 10.00 8.02
N ASP A 21 -5.25 9.97 7.44
CA ASP A 21 -5.87 8.74 6.93
C ASP A 21 -5.12 8.21 5.70
N THR A 22 -4.68 9.09 4.81
CA THR A 22 -3.80 8.73 3.68
C THR A 22 -2.49 8.10 4.18
N ALA A 23 -1.83 8.73 5.16
CA ALA A 23 -0.61 8.20 5.76
C ALA A 23 -0.84 6.87 6.49
N LYS A 24 -1.99 6.69 7.15
CA LYS A 24 -2.40 5.41 7.76
C LYS A 24 -2.52 4.30 6.72
N SER A 25 -3.17 4.58 5.59
CA SER A 25 -3.32 3.62 4.50
C SER A 25 -1.95 3.22 3.92
N ARG A 26 -1.06 4.20 3.69
CA ARG A 26 0.32 3.97 3.23
C ARG A 26 1.11 3.08 4.20
N GLN A 27 0.99 3.31 5.51
CA GLN A 27 1.63 2.45 6.52
C GLN A 27 1.13 1.01 6.48
N ALA A 28 -0.18 0.80 6.38
CA ALA A 28 -0.75 -0.55 6.32
C ALA A 28 -0.23 -1.30 5.09
N PHE A 29 -0.21 -0.63 3.93
CA PHE A 29 0.35 -1.18 2.70
C PHE A 29 1.83 -1.55 2.84
N LEU A 30 2.66 -0.64 3.34
CA LEU A 30 4.10 -0.89 3.53
C LEU A 30 4.40 -1.97 4.55
N LYS A 31 3.59 -2.07 5.62
CA LYS A 31 3.69 -3.16 6.58
C LYS A 31 3.46 -4.51 5.89
N GLY A 32 2.42 -4.61 5.07
CA GLY A 32 2.17 -5.81 4.26
C GLY A 32 3.33 -6.15 3.33
N CYS A 33 4.00 -5.15 2.76
CA CYS A 33 5.21 -5.38 1.97
C CYS A 33 6.36 -5.92 2.84
N GLY A 34 6.62 -5.30 4.01
CA GLY A 34 7.74 -5.70 4.89
C GLY A 34 7.64 -7.13 5.46
N ASP A 35 6.43 -7.69 5.48
CA ASP A 35 6.17 -9.07 5.94
C ASP A 35 6.28 -10.10 4.79
N ALA A 36 6.43 -9.66 3.54
CA ALA A 36 6.47 -10.55 2.38
C ALA A 36 7.77 -11.36 2.31
N ALA A 37 7.65 -12.64 1.91
CA ALA A 37 8.78 -13.57 1.85
C ALA A 37 9.78 -13.27 0.72
N TRP A 38 9.34 -12.57 -0.34
CA TRP A 38 10.17 -12.21 -1.48
C TRP A 38 10.98 -10.93 -1.28
N ILE A 39 10.81 -10.25 -0.15
CA ILE A 39 11.52 -9.02 0.22
C ILE A 39 12.82 -9.38 0.93
N ASP A 40 13.94 -8.88 0.40
CA ASP A 40 15.26 -9.06 1.00
C ASP A 40 15.48 -8.15 2.23
N ASP A 41 16.61 -8.33 2.93
CA ASP A 41 16.90 -7.61 4.17
C ASP A 41 17.14 -6.10 3.98
N GLU A 42 17.71 -5.69 2.85
CA GLU A 42 17.97 -4.28 2.54
C GLU A 42 16.65 -3.57 2.24
N GLN A 43 15.81 -4.17 1.41
CA GLN A 43 14.46 -3.75 1.11
C GLN A 43 13.61 -3.68 2.40
N ARG A 44 13.68 -4.70 3.25
CA ARG A 44 13.00 -4.71 4.56
C ARG A 44 13.48 -3.57 5.45
N ARG A 45 14.78 -3.26 5.42
CA ARG A 45 15.33 -2.10 6.13
C ARG A 45 14.77 -0.80 5.54
N ALA A 46 14.76 -0.61 4.23
CA ALA A 46 14.21 0.58 3.59
C ALA A 46 12.71 0.78 3.95
N ILE A 47 11.91 -0.29 3.92
CA ILE A 47 10.51 -0.28 4.33
C ILE A 47 10.38 0.16 5.80
N ARG A 48 11.19 -0.38 6.72
CA ARG A 48 11.17 0.03 8.13
C ARG A 48 11.50 1.51 8.33
N TRP A 49 12.44 2.06 7.57
CA TRP A 49 12.76 3.48 7.62
C TRP A 49 11.58 4.34 7.16
N LEU A 50 10.94 3.97 6.05
CA LEU A 50 9.76 4.66 5.52
C LEU A 50 8.56 4.57 6.49
N LEU A 51 8.35 3.42 7.12
CA LEU A 51 7.33 3.23 8.15
C LEU A 51 7.55 4.16 9.35
N SER A 52 8.79 4.24 9.86
CA SER A 52 9.14 5.15 10.96
C SER A 52 8.89 6.62 10.58
N ALA A 53 9.27 7.03 9.37
CA ALA A 53 9.01 8.38 8.87
C ALA A 53 7.51 8.69 8.81
N LEU A 54 6.70 7.77 8.30
CA LEU A 54 5.24 7.92 8.27
C LEU A 54 4.63 7.98 9.68
N VAL A 55 5.16 7.23 10.66
CA VAL A 55 4.67 7.26 12.05
C VAL A 55 4.87 8.64 12.65
N GLU A 56 6.05 9.21 12.46
CA GLU A 56 6.37 10.55 12.95
C GLU A 56 5.56 11.62 12.20
N HIS A 57 5.41 11.51 10.87
CA HIS A 57 4.56 12.41 10.10
C HIS A 57 3.11 12.42 10.61
N ARG A 58 2.51 11.24 10.86
CA ARG A 58 1.16 11.14 11.44
C ARG A 58 1.05 11.75 12.84
N ARG A 59 2.10 11.66 13.66
CA ARG A 59 2.14 12.33 14.96
C ARG A 59 2.08 13.85 14.79
N ARG A 60 2.82 14.40 13.82
CA ARG A 60 2.84 15.84 13.52
C ARG A 60 1.50 16.31 12.96
N LEU A 61 0.88 15.58 12.03
CA LEU A 61 -0.46 15.86 11.51
C LEU A 61 -1.51 15.97 12.64
N ARG A 62 -1.55 14.97 13.53
CA ARG A 62 -2.47 14.98 14.68
C ARG A 62 -2.21 16.14 15.64
N THR A 63 -0.94 16.50 15.83
CA THR A 63 -0.56 17.65 16.66
C THR A 63 -1.02 18.97 16.04
N ALA A 64 -0.76 19.17 14.74
CA ALA A 64 -1.23 20.34 14.01
C ALA A 64 -2.76 20.45 14.04
N ALA A 65 -3.48 19.35 13.79
CA ALA A 65 -4.94 19.33 13.83
C ALA A 65 -5.48 19.68 15.23
N ARG A 66 -4.80 19.24 16.30
CA ARG A 66 -5.14 19.62 17.68
C ARG A 66 -4.97 21.13 17.90
N ILE A 67 -3.87 21.71 17.42
CA ILE A 67 -3.61 23.15 17.54
C ILE A 67 -4.67 23.94 16.78
N TRP A 68 -4.99 23.56 15.54
CA TRP A 68 -6.07 24.19 14.76
C TRP A 68 -7.42 24.13 15.48
N ARG A 69 -7.78 22.99 16.10
CA ARG A 69 -9.02 22.87 16.89
C ARG A 69 -9.02 23.71 18.18
N ALA A 70 -7.85 23.96 18.75
CA ALA A 70 -7.70 24.71 20.00
C ALA A 70 -7.74 26.24 19.80
N MET A 71 -7.58 26.73 18.56
CA MET A 71 -7.74 28.15 18.26
C MET A 71 -9.19 28.59 18.47
N GLY A 72 -9.37 29.78 19.06
CA GLY A 72 -10.68 30.39 19.17
C GLY A 72 -11.27 30.73 17.79
N HIS A 73 -12.59 30.67 17.63
CA HIS A 73 -13.25 30.91 16.34
C HIS A 73 -12.95 32.29 15.71
N ASP A 74 -12.60 33.28 16.52
CA ASP A 74 -12.28 34.64 16.10
C ASP A 74 -10.77 34.94 16.11
N GLU A 75 -9.92 33.97 16.44
CA GLU A 75 -8.47 34.14 16.47
C GLU A 75 -7.88 33.94 15.07
N PRO A 76 -7.16 34.93 14.50
CA PRO A 76 -6.50 34.74 13.22
C PRO A 76 -5.38 33.71 13.37
N ALA A 77 -5.37 32.72 12.46
CA ALA A 77 -4.31 31.72 12.43
C ALA A 77 -2.93 32.37 12.31
N GLY A 78 -2.05 32.11 13.28
CA GLY A 78 -0.69 32.61 13.24
C GLY A 78 0.06 32.13 11.99
N ARG A 79 0.86 33.00 11.37
CA ARG A 79 1.66 32.67 10.17
C ARG A 79 2.49 31.39 10.34
N ALA A 80 3.01 31.14 11.53
CA ALA A 80 3.78 29.94 11.84
C ALA A 80 2.95 28.64 11.74
N LEU A 81 1.69 28.65 12.17
CA LEU A 81 0.81 27.48 12.07
C LEU A 81 0.44 27.19 10.61
N VAL A 82 0.17 28.25 9.84
CA VAL A 82 -0.10 28.13 8.40
C VAL A 82 1.12 27.56 7.68
N ALA A 83 2.31 28.09 7.94
CA ALA A 83 3.56 27.59 7.37
C ALA A 83 3.81 26.12 7.74
N ALA A 84 3.69 25.75 9.02
CA ALA A 84 3.83 24.37 9.46
C ALA A 84 2.80 23.42 8.81
N THR A 85 1.59 23.90 8.54
CA THR A 85 0.55 23.12 7.84
C THR A 85 0.92 22.92 6.36
N ALA A 86 1.49 23.94 5.71
CA ALA A 86 2.03 23.83 4.35
C ALA A 86 3.19 22.83 4.26
N ASP A 87 4.12 22.89 5.22
CA ASP A 87 5.25 21.94 5.29
C ASP A 87 4.76 20.49 5.41
N LEU A 88 3.69 20.25 6.20
CA LEU A 88 3.08 18.92 6.33
C LEU A 88 2.40 18.47 5.03
N LEU A 89 1.81 19.37 4.27
CA LEU A 89 1.25 19.06 2.95
C LEU A 89 2.35 18.62 1.97
N ASP A 90 3.47 19.34 1.94
CA ASP A 90 4.61 19.03 1.07
C ASP A 90 5.33 17.75 1.50
N GLU A 91 5.51 17.54 2.81
CA GLU A 91 6.01 16.28 3.35
C GLU A 91 5.10 15.11 2.94
N ASN A 92 3.77 15.26 3.02
CA ASN A 92 2.86 14.20 2.61
C ASN A 92 2.94 13.87 1.10
N ARG A 93 3.22 14.88 0.25
CA ARG A 93 3.47 14.68 -1.19
C ARG A 93 4.77 13.91 -1.43
N SER A 94 5.81 14.20 -0.66
CA SER A 94 7.12 13.56 -0.79
C SER A 94 7.10 12.04 -0.58
N PHE A 95 6.18 11.51 0.22
CA PHE A 95 6.04 10.06 0.43
C PHE A 95 5.47 9.32 -0.79
N ALA A 96 4.74 10.00 -1.66
CA ALA A 96 4.02 9.38 -2.77
C ALA A 96 4.92 8.55 -3.71
N PRO A 97 6.05 9.05 -4.24
CA PRO A 97 6.92 8.26 -5.12
C PRO A 97 7.50 7.02 -4.42
N PHE A 98 7.90 7.12 -3.15
CA PHE A 98 8.44 5.98 -2.41
C PHE A 98 7.39 4.89 -2.18
N VAL A 99 6.14 5.26 -1.92
CA VAL A 99 5.05 4.28 -1.81
C VAL A 99 4.69 3.69 -3.18
N ALA A 100 4.73 4.50 -4.25
CA ALA A 100 4.45 4.04 -5.61
C ALA A 100 5.44 2.96 -6.07
N GLN A 101 6.74 3.14 -5.78
CA GLN A 101 7.77 2.14 -6.05
C GLN A 101 7.41 0.75 -5.49
N TRP A 102 6.91 0.70 -4.25
CA TRP A 102 6.50 -0.56 -3.63
C TRP A 102 5.20 -1.12 -4.22
N ARG A 103 4.28 -0.26 -4.66
CA ARG A 103 3.07 -0.71 -5.38
C ARG A 103 3.44 -1.39 -6.69
N ASP A 104 4.35 -0.80 -7.46
CA ASP A 104 4.79 -1.36 -8.73
C ASP A 104 5.50 -2.70 -8.52
N ALA A 105 6.37 -2.78 -7.50
CA ALA A 105 7.04 -4.04 -7.13
C ALA A 105 6.03 -5.16 -6.79
N VAL A 106 4.98 -4.84 -6.02
CA VAL A 106 3.91 -5.80 -5.69
C VAL A 106 3.14 -6.24 -6.94
N VAL A 107 2.79 -5.32 -7.84
CA VAL A 107 2.07 -5.64 -9.09
C VAL A 107 2.90 -6.55 -10.00
N VAL A 108 4.19 -6.26 -10.15
CA VAL A 108 5.11 -7.11 -10.92
C VAL A 108 5.19 -8.50 -10.29
N ARG A 109 5.35 -8.58 -8.97
CA ARG A 109 5.42 -9.85 -8.25
C ARG A 109 4.15 -10.70 -8.43
N LEU A 110 2.97 -10.10 -8.25
CA LEU A 110 1.68 -10.79 -8.44
C LEU A 110 1.52 -11.30 -9.87
N SER A 111 1.98 -10.53 -10.86
CA SER A 111 1.95 -10.94 -12.27
C SER A 111 2.83 -12.17 -12.50
N MET A 112 4.05 -12.17 -11.95
CA MET A 112 4.97 -13.32 -12.05
C MET A 112 4.40 -14.59 -11.39
N GLU A 113 3.81 -14.46 -10.20
CA GLU A 113 3.21 -15.59 -9.47
C GLU A 113 2.02 -16.19 -10.24
N ARG A 114 1.16 -15.32 -10.79
CA ARG A 114 0.03 -15.74 -11.63
C ARG A 114 0.49 -16.48 -12.89
N ASP A 115 1.49 -15.94 -13.58
CA ASP A 115 1.99 -16.55 -14.82
C ASP A 115 2.68 -17.90 -14.54
N SER A 116 3.42 -17.99 -13.42
CA SER A 116 4.00 -19.26 -12.96
C SER A 116 2.93 -20.30 -12.63
N PHE A 117 1.88 -19.90 -11.92
CA PHE A 117 0.76 -20.78 -11.58
C PHE A 117 0.11 -21.38 -12.82
N TRP A 118 -0.20 -20.55 -13.84
CA TRP A 118 -0.83 -21.03 -15.06
C TRP A 118 0.07 -21.95 -15.88
N ARG A 119 1.39 -21.71 -15.93
CA ARG A 119 2.33 -22.64 -16.57
C ARG A 119 2.31 -24.00 -15.88
N SER A 120 2.41 -24.03 -14.55
CA SER A 120 2.34 -25.29 -13.80
C SER A 120 1.02 -26.03 -13.99
N MET A 121 -0.10 -25.30 -14.12
CA MET A 121 -1.41 -25.92 -14.43
C MET A 121 -1.46 -26.53 -15.84
N LEU A 122 -0.84 -25.90 -16.83
CA LEU A 122 -0.73 -26.44 -18.18
C LEU A 122 0.16 -27.69 -18.21
N GLU A 123 1.33 -27.63 -17.57
CA GLU A 123 2.25 -28.77 -17.44
C GLU A 123 1.56 -29.97 -16.75
N LEU A 124 0.79 -29.71 -15.69
CA LEU A 124 0.00 -30.75 -15.01
C LEU A 124 -1.09 -31.34 -15.90
N ALA A 125 -1.78 -30.50 -16.68
CA ALA A 125 -2.80 -30.96 -17.62
C ALA A 125 -2.17 -31.83 -18.73
N GLU A 126 -1.04 -31.42 -19.27
CA GLU A 126 -0.29 -32.17 -20.29
C GLU A 126 0.20 -33.51 -19.76
N ALA A 127 0.77 -33.55 -18.56
CA ALA A 127 1.21 -34.79 -17.92
C ALA A 127 0.04 -35.79 -17.77
N ASN A 128 -1.11 -35.32 -17.29
CA ASN A 128 -2.30 -36.17 -17.16
C ASN A 128 -2.83 -36.69 -18.51
N LEU A 129 -2.68 -35.93 -19.60
CA LEU A 129 -3.07 -36.35 -20.95
C LEU A 129 -2.10 -37.39 -21.54
N VAL A 130 -0.81 -37.32 -21.18
CA VAL A 130 0.19 -38.32 -21.60
C VAL A 130 -0.03 -39.62 -20.82
N ASP A 131 -0.20 -39.57 -19.50
CA ASP A 131 -0.44 -40.75 -18.67
C ASP A 131 -1.72 -41.50 -19.07
N THR A 132 -2.79 -40.80 -19.46
CA THR A 132 -4.02 -41.43 -19.97
C THR A 132 -3.83 -42.09 -21.34
N ARG A 133 -2.96 -41.54 -22.21
CA ARG A 133 -2.64 -42.15 -23.51
C ARG A 133 -1.77 -43.39 -23.34
N ASP A 134 -0.77 -43.35 -22.48
CA ASP A 134 0.13 -44.48 -22.22
C ASP A 134 -0.59 -45.60 -21.44
N GLY A 135 -1.47 -45.24 -20.49
CA GLY A 135 -2.34 -46.20 -19.81
C GLY A 135 -3.38 -46.86 -20.74
N ALA A 136 -3.88 -46.14 -21.75
CA ALA A 136 -4.78 -46.71 -22.76
C ALA A 136 -4.05 -47.61 -23.77
N ALA A 137 -2.79 -47.31 -24.09
CA ALA A 137 -1.96 -48.11 -24.99
C ALA A 137 -1.55 -49.48 -24.40
N LEU A 138 -1.50 -49.59 -23.07
CA LEU A 138 -1.18 -50.84 -22.37
C LEU A 138 -2.37 -51.81 -22.21
N HIS A 139 -3.59 -51.43 -22.65
CA HIS A 139 -4.78 -52.28 -22.52
C HIS A 139 -5.47 -52.76 -23.83
N PRO A 140 -4.78 -53.27 -24.89
CA PRO A 140 -5.46 -53.93 -26.01
C PRO A 140 -5.64 -55.46 -25.84
N ALA A 141 -5.09 -56.08 -24.79
CA ALA A 141 -4.89 -57.54 -24.76
C ALA A 141 -6.08 -58.40 -24.25
N ASP A 142 -7.18 -57.82 -23.77
CA ASP A 142 -8.28 -58.60 -23.16
C ASP A 142 -9.57 -58.71 -23.99
N ARG A 143 -9.53 -58.37 -25.29
CA ARG A 143 -10.65 -58.64 -26.21
C ARG A 143 -10.26 -59.65 -27.27
N ARG A 144 -10.07 -60.91 -26.90
CA ARG A 144 -10.31 -62.10 -27.74
C ARG A 144 -9.97 -63.40 -26.97
N ARG A 145 -10.94 -63.93 -26.23
CA ARG A 145 -11.14 -65.38 -26.06
C ARG A 145 -12.65 -65.64 -26.05
N GLY A 146 -13.19 -65.76 -27.27
CA GLY A 146 -14.34 -66.59 -27.58
C GLY A 146 -13.82 -67.81 -28.34
#